data_AF-A0A925JQZ5-F1
#
_entry.id   AF-A0A925JQZ5-F1
#
_cell.length_a   1.000
_cell.length_b   1.000
_cell.length_c   1.000
_cell.angle_alpha   90.00
_cell.angle_beta   90.00
_cell.angle_gamma   90.00
#
_symmetry.space_group_name_H-M   'P 1'
#
loop_
_entity.id
_entity.type
_entity.pdbx_description
1 polymer ?
#
loop_
_entity_poly.entity_id
_entity_poly.type
_entity_poly.pdbx_seq_one_letter_code
_entity_poly.pdbx_strand_id
1 'polypeptide(L)'
;METHQLTVRRTARYATLGQLNADTRQVWFVLHGYGQLAEYFIRRFDVLDDGHTYVVAPEALSRFYLQGMGEGSGRVGATWMTREDRLNEIDDYLHYLRTLHQTLVGEGGRWRTGLLGFSQGTATA
;
A
#
# COMPACT_ATOMS: atom_id res chain seq x y z
N MET A 1 17.33 22.33 -21.46
CA MET A 1 17.06 21.75 -20.13
C MET A 1 17.07 20.25 -20.31
N GLU A 2 17.86 19.53 -19.54
CA GLU A 2 17.94 18.06 -19.59
C GLU A 2 17.40 17.48 -18.28
N THR A 3 16.66 16.38 -18.40
CA THR A 3 16.09 15.64 -17.28
C THR A 3 16.81 14.29 -17.18
N HIS A 4 17.23 13.92 -15.98
CA HIS A 4 17.87 12.63 -15.70
C HIS A 4 17.13 11.92 -14.56
N GLN A 5 17.21 10.59 -14.53
CA GLN A 5 16.55 9.74 -13.53
C GLN A 5 17.60 9.05 -12.65
N LEU A 6 17.29 8.88 -11.37
CA LEU A 6 18.13 8.21 -10.38
C LEU A 6 17.25 7.43 -9.39
N THR A 7 17.49 6.13 -9.28
CA THR A 7 16.83 5.28 -8.28
C THR A 7 17.50 5.44 -6.91
N VAL A 8 16.68 5.63 -5.86
CA VAL A 8 17.14 5.77 -4.47
C VAL A 8 16.30 4.94 -3.51
N ARG A 9 16.86 4.58 -2.36
CA ARG A 9 16.10 3.87 -1.32
C ARG A 9 15.14 4.83 -0.61
N ARG A 10 13.90 4.37 -0.38
CA ARG A 10 12.85 5.11 0.34
C ARG A 10 12.27 4.29 1.49
N THR A 11 11.88 4.97 2.57
CA THR A 11 11.10 4.36 3.67
C THR A 11 9.61 4.41 3.34
N ALA A 12 8.95 3.26 3.34
CA ALA A 12 7.52 3.12 3.08
C ALA A 12 6.72 2.85 4.36
N ARG A 13 5.44 3.25 4.35
CA ARG A 13 4.48 2.97 5.43
C ARG A 13 3.55 1.85 4.97
N TYR A 14 3.18 0.97 5.88
CA TYR A 14 2.09 0.03 5.69
C TYR A 14 1.34 -0.09 7.02
N ALA A 15 0.04 -0.36 6.94
CA ALA A 15 -0.79 -0.67 8.09
C ALA A 15 -1.15 -2.15 8.08
N THR A 16 -1.45 -2.71 9.25
CA THR A 16 -1.80 -4.12 9.42
C THR A 16 -3.00 -4.27 10.33
N LEU A 17 -3.82 -5.28 10.08
CA LEU A 17 -4.96 -5.68 10.90
C LEU A 17 -4.87 -7.19 11.17
N GLY A 18 -5.20 -7.61 12.38
CA GLY A 18 -4.96 -8.96 12.88
C GLY A 18 -3.50 -9.23 13.23
N GLN A 19 -3.18 -10.49 13.53
CA GLN A 19 -1.82 -10.93 13.84
C GLN A 19 -1.37 -12.05 12.90
N LEU A 20 -0.13 -11.96 12.42
CA LEU A 20 0.50 -13.04 11.67
C LEU A 20 1.10 -14.05 12.65
N ASN A 21 0.49 -15.23 12.77
CA ASN A 21 0.84 -16.22 13.79
C ASN A 21 0.55 -17.68 13.34
N ALA A 22 0.62 -18.62 14.29
CA ALA A 22 0.34 -20.05 14.14
C ALA A 22 -1.03 -20.37 13.50
N ASP A 23 -2.02 -19.53 13.78
CA ASP A 23 -3.42 -19.74 13.44
C ASP A 23 -3.84 -19.00 12.16
N THR A 24 -2.96 -18.19 11.58
CA THR A 24 -3.24 -17.48 10.31
C THR A 24 -3.44 -18.47 9.17
N ARG A 25 -4.59 -18.34 8.50
CA ARG A 25 -4.99 -19.12 7.32
C ARG A 25 -5.06 -18.27 6.05
N GLN A 26 -5.29 -16.98 6.19
CA GLN A 26 -5.45 -16.05 5.07
C GLN A 26 -4.60 -14.80 5.29
N VAL A 27 -3.92 -14.35 4.23
CA VAL A 27 -3.26 -13.05 4.19
C VAL A 27 -3.84 -12.25 3.04
N TRP A 28 -4.27 -11.02 3.30
CA TRP A 28 -4.79 -10.11 2.30
C TRP A 28 -3.89 -8.90 2.14
N PHE A 29 -3.45 -8.62 0.92
CA PHE A 29 -2.88 -7.32 0.56
C PHE A 29 -3.99 -6.45 -0.02
N VAL A 30 -4.22 -5.28 0.57
CA VAL A 30 -5.30 -4.36 0.18
C VAL A 30 -4.72 -3.01 -0.24
N LEU A 31 -4.89 -2.66 -1.51
CA LEU A 31 -4.30 -1.47 -2.13
C LEU A 31 -5.34 -0.35 -2.24
N HIS A 32 -5.07 0.76 -1.54
CA HIS A 32 -5.97 1.90 -1.46
C HIS A 32 -6.02 2.70 -2.78
N GLY A 33 -7.07 3.52 -2.94
CA GLY A 33 -7.22 4.42 -4.07
C GLY A 33 -6.48 5.75 -3.90
N TYR A 34 -6.49 6.56 -4.95
CA TYR A 34 -5.89 7.89 -4.97
C TYR A 34 -6.39 8.77 -3.81
N GLY A 35 -5.46 9.46 -3.14
CA GLY A 35 -5.77 10.40 -2.08
C GLY A 35 -6.15 9.76 -0.74
N GLN A 36 -6.02 8.44 -0.61
CA GLN A 36 -6.25 7.73 0.65
C GLN A 36 -4.92 7.41 1.36
N LEU A 37 -4.97 7.25 2.68
CA LEU A 37 -3.87 6.74 3.49
C LEU A 37 -4.20 5.33 3.96
N ALA A 38 -3.18 4.48 4.06
CA ALA A 38 -3.34 3.07 4.42
C ALA A 38 -4.01 2.89 5.79
N GLU A 39 -3.64 3.72 6.78
CA GLU A 39 -4.14 3.65 8.16
C GLU A 39 -5.65 3.85 8.29
N TYR A 40 -6.26 4.59 7.35
CA TYR A 40 -7.70 4.82 7.32
C TYR A 40 -8.40 3.84 6.39
N PHE A 41 -7.74 3.45 5.30
CA PHE A 41 -8.27 2.49 4.34
C PHE A 41 -8.44 1.10 4.96
N ILE A 42 -7.47 0.65 5.76
CA ILE A 42 -7.47 -0.69 6.35
C ILE A 42 -8.65 -0.94 7.30
N ARG A 43 -9.18 0.10 7.95
CA ARG A 43 -10.32 0.02 8.89
C ARG A 43 -11.61 -0.49 8.24
N ARG A 44 -11.69 -0.45 6.90
CA ARG A 44 -12.83 -1.03 6.14
C ARG A 44 -12.82 -2.56 6.16
N PHE A 45 -11.71 -3.16 6.57
CA PHE A 45 -11.51 -4.61 6.60
C PHE A 45 -11.62 -5.20 8.01
N ASP A 46 -12.07 -4.43 9.01
CA ASP A 46 -12.31 -4.91 10.39
C ASP A 46 -13.26 -6.11 10.43
N VAL A 47 -14.15 -6.24 9.43
CA VAL A 47 -15.03 -7.41 9.24
C VAL A 47 -14.29 -8.71 8.95
N LEU A 48 -13.00 -8.64 8.60
CA LEU A 48 -12.13 -9.79 8.37
C LEU A 48 -11.28 -10.15 9.59
N ASP A 49 -11.36 -9.40 10.70
CA ASP A 49 -10.59 -9.70 11.91
C ASP A 49 -11.22 -10.86 12.69
N ASP A 50 -11.10 -12.07 12.12
CA ASP A 50 -11.66 -13.32 12.62
C ASP A 50 -10.64 -14.15 13.43
N GLY A 51 -9.47 -13.59 13.73
CA GLY A 51 -8.36 -14.28 14.37
C GLY A 51 -7.57 -15.24 13.46
N HIS A 52 -8.01 -15.45 12.22
CA HIS A 52 -7.37 -16.32 11.23
C HIS A 52 -6.91 -15.58 9.97
N THR A 53 -7.30 -14.31 9.82
CA THR A 53 -6.98 -13.47 8.68
C THR A 53 -6.05 -12.34 9.09
N TYR A 54 -4.97 -12.16 8.33
CA TYR A 54 -4.04 -11.06 8.48
C TYR A 54 -4.14 -10.14 7.27
N VAL A 55 -4.46 -8.86 7.49
CA VAL A 55 -4.61 -7.89 6.40
C VAL A 55 -3.44 -6.92 6.43
N VAL A 56 -2.85 -6.67 5.27
CA VAL A 56 -1.75 -5.75 5.04
C VAL A 56 -2.25 -4.67 4.07
N ALA A 57 -2.20 -3.41 4.49
CA ALA A 57 -2.50 -2.26 3.64
C ALA A 57 -1.21 -1.45 3.42
N PRO A 58 -0.51 -1.65 2.29
CA PRO A 58 0.63 -0.83 1.91
C PRO A 58 0.17 0.61 1.58
N GLU A 59 0.96 1.62 1.97
CA GLU A 59 0.71 3.02 1.59
C GLU A 59 1.51 3.38 0.34
N ALA A 60 0.87 4.07 -0.60
CA ALA A 60 1.55 4.54 -1.79
C ALA A 60 2.70 5.51 -1.44
N LEU A 61 3.79 5.45 -2.23
CA LEU A 61 5.03 6.14 -1.89
C LEU A 61 4.88 7.67 -1.90
N SER A 62 4.08 8.22 -2.82
CA SER A 62 3.92 9.67 -3.01
C SER A 62 2.75 10.22 -2.19
N ARG A 63 3.06 11.02 -1.15
CA ARG A 63 2.09 11.71 -0.29
C ARG A 63 1.94 13.17 -0.68
N PHE A 64 0.72 13.70 -0.58
CA PHE A 64 0.39 15.08 -0.92
C PHE A 64 -0.76 15.62 -0.04
N TYR A 65 -0.87 16.94 0.08
CA TYR A 65 -2.00 17.57 0.75
C TYR A 65 -3.21 17.60 -0.20
N LEU A 66 -4.34 17.06 0.26
CA LEU A 66 -5.61 17.01 -0.47
C LEU A 66 -6.27 18.39 -0.60
N GLN A 67 -6.01 19.27 0.36
CA GLN A 67 -6.49 20.66 0.40
C GLN A 67 -5.31 21.57 0.69
N GLY A 68 -5.34 22.82 0.20
CA GLY A 68 -4.22 23.76 0.28
C GLY A 68 -3.72 24.01 1.71
N MET A 69 -2.52 24.60 1.82
CA MET A 69 -1.81 24.85 3.09
C MET A 69 -2.41 25.98 3.96
N GLY A 70 -3.72 26.21 3.90
CA GLY A 70 -4.42 27.23 4.68
C GLY A 70 -4.79 26.78 6.10
N GLU A 71 -5.39 27.67 6.90
CA GLU A 71 -5.82 27.40 8.28
C GLU A 71 -7.00 26.39 8.31
N GLY A 72 -6.65 25.11 8.39
CA GLY A 72 -7.59 24.00 8.49
C GLY A 72 -6.91 22.73 8.03
N SER A 73 -6.46 21.93 9.00
CA SER A 73 -5.77 20.63 8.86
C SER A 73 -5.69 20.08 7.42
N GLY A 74 -4.64 20.45 6.69
CA GLY A 74 -4.39 19.95 5.34
C GLY A 74 -4.36 18.43 5.35
N ARG A 75 -5.48 17.79 4.97
CA ARG A 75 -5.60 16.33 4.99
C ARG A 75 -4.58 15.77 4.01
N VAL A 76 -3.79 14.81 4.43
CA VAL A 76 -2.81 14.14 3.57
C VAL A 76 -3.46 12.94 2.89
N GLY A 77 -3.13 12.73 1.61
CA GLY A 77 -3.44 11.52 0.87
C GLY A 77 -2.19 10.98 0.18
N ALA A 78 -2.30 9.79 -0.41
CA ALA A 78 -1.21 9.18 -1.16
C ALA A 78 -1.66 8.71 -2.56
N THR A 79 -0.71 8.62 -3.51
CA THR A 79 -0.92 8.16 -4.89
C THR A 79 0.16 7.17 -5.29
N TRP A 80 -0.23 6.12 -6.00
CA TRP A 80 0.67 5.07 -6.49
C TRP A 80 1.50 5.52 -7.68
N MET A 81 0.89 6.32 -8.54
CA MET A 81 1.48 6.80 -9.77
C MET A 81 0.73 8.04 -10.25
N THR A 82 1.40 8.82 -11.07
CA THR A 82 0.90 9.95 -11.84
C THR A 82 1.00 9.60 -13.33
N ARG A 83 0.49 10.48 -14.20
CA ARG A 83 0.61 10.28 -15.65
C ARG A 83 1.98 10.70 -16.19
N GLU A 84 2.72 11.53 -15.46
CA GLU A 84 3.94 12.18 -15.93
C GLU A 84 5.13 11.21 -15.97
N ASP A 85 5.31 10.40 -14.92
CA ASP A 85 6.43 9.44 -14.80
C ASP A 85 5.96 8.01 -14.52
N ARG A 86 4.83 7.66 -15.16
CA ARG A 86 4.04 6.46 -14.84
C ARG A 86 4.87 5.17 -14.79
N LEU A 87 5.76 4.95 -15.74
CA LEU A 87 6.49 3.67 -15.84
C LEU A 87 7.52 3.52 -14.71
N ASN A 88 8.26 4.57 -14.37
CA ASN A 88 9.19 4.53 -13.25
C ASN A 88 8.47 4.40 -11.92
N GLU A 89 7.34 5.10 -11.74
CA GLU A 89 6.52 4.94 -10.53
C GLU A 89 5.95 3.53 -10.39
N ILE A 90 5.61 2.87 -11.52
CA ILE A 90 5.23 1.45 -11.55
C ILE A 90 6.38 0.56 -11.08
N ASP A 91 7.56 0.74 -11.65
CA ASP A 91 8.73 -0.08 -11.27
C ASP A 91 9.09 0.10 -9.79
N ASP A 92 9.03 1.34 -9.28
CA ASP A 92 9.28 1.67 -7.88
C ASP A 92 8.26 1.01 -6.94
N TYR A 93 6.95 1.13 -7.22
CA TYR A 93 5.96 0.51 -6.35
C TYR A 93 5.98 -1.02 -6.45
N LEU A 94 6.29 -1.60 -7.61
CA LEU A 94 6.42 -3.05 -7.77
C LEU A 94 7.59 -3.58 -6.94
N HIS A 95 8.74 -2.89 -6.96
CA HIS A 95 9.88 -3.24 -6.11
C HIS A 95 9.52 -3.14 -4.62
N TYR A 96 8.82 -2.09 -4.22
CA TYR A 96 8.32 -1.92 -2.85
C TYR A 96 7.37 -3.05 -2.44
N LEU A 97 6.31 -3.33 -3.23
CA LEU A 97 5.30 -4.33 -2.89
C LEU A 97 5.89 -5.75 -2.84
N ARG A 98 6.81 -6.08 -3.74
CA ARG A 98 7.55 -7.36 -3.70
C ARG A 98 8.40 -7.48 -2.45
N THR A 99 9.15 -6.43 -2.11
CA THR A 99 9.97 -6.40 -0.90
C THR A 99 9.11 -6.56 0.35
N LEU A 100 7.96 -5.89 0.42
CA LEU A 100 7.03 -5.99 1.53
C LEU A 100 6.43 -7.41 1.64
N HIS A 101 5.98 -7.98 0.53
CA HIS A 101 5.47 -9.35 0.47
C HIS A 101 6.54 -10.34 0.97
N GLN A 102 7.75 -10.28 0.44
CA GLN A 102 8.85 -11.14 0.87
C GLN A 102 9.19 -10.96 2.36
N THR A 103 9.18 -9.73 2.86
CA THR A 103 9.49 -9.42 4.26
C THR A 103 8.45 -10.00 5.23
N LEU A 104 7.16 -9.93 4.89
CA LEU A 104 6.09 -10.33 5.79
C LEU A 104 5.74 -11.81 5.67
N VAL A 105 5.67 -12.34 4.44
CA VAL A 105 5.12 -13.68 4.19
C VAL A 105 6.09 -14.63 3.49
N GLY A 106 7.20 -14.11 2.93
CA GLY A 106 8.15 -14.93 2.18
C GLY A 106 7.52 -15.65 0.97
N GLU A 107 8.22 -16.66 0.46
CA GLU A 107 7.71 -17.56 -0.57
C GLU A 107 7.24 -18.87 0.08
N GLY A 108 6.04 -19.35 -0.29
CA GLY A 108 5.54 -20.67 0.13
C GLY A 108 4.92 -20.76 1.53
N GLY A 109 4.37 -19.66 2.06
CA GLY A 109 3.62 -19.67 3.32
C GLY A 109 2.43 -20.65 3.32
N ARG A 110 2.06 -21.17 4.50
CA ARG A 110 0.94 -22.11 4.67
C ARG A 110 -0.46 -21.48 4.48
N TRP A 111 -0.52 -20.15 4.35
CA TRP A 111 -1.74 -19.37 4.24
C TRP A 111 -2.10 -19.13 2.77
N ARG A 112 -3.38 -18.86 2.52
CA ARG A 112 -3.84 -18.37 1.22
C ARG A 112 -3.58 -16.86 1.14
N THR A 113 -2.96 -16.42 0.05
CA THR A 113 -2.72 -15.00 -0.19
C THR A 113 -3.77 -14.45 -1.17
N GLY A 114 -4.46 -13.38 -0.76
CA GLY A 114 -5.38 -12.61 -1.59
C GLY A 114 -4.84 -11.21 -1.85
N LEU A 115 -5.22 -10.62 -2.99
CA LEU A 115 -4.90 -9.26 -3.38
C LEU A 115 -6.18 -8.54 -3.77
N LEU A 116 -6.40 -7.35 -3.22
CA LEU A 116 -7.55 -6.51 -3.51
C LEU A 116 -7.11 -5.08 -3.78
N GLY A 117 -7.55 -4.52 -4.91
CA GLY A 117 -7.30 -3.13 -5.26
C GLY A 117 -8.58 -2.32 -5.37
N PHE A 118 -8.59 -1.10 -4.84
CA PHE A 118 -9.70 -0.15 -4.96
C PHE A 118 -9.32 1.10 -5.78
N SER A 119 -10.13 1.46 -6.77
CA SER A 119 -9.91 2.64 -7.63
C SER A 119 -8.51 2.60 -8.26
N GLN A 120 -7.62 3.58 -7.99
CA GLN A 120 -6.23 3.51 -8.47
C GLN A 120 -5.51 2.23 -7.99
N GLY A 121 -5.83 1.74 -6.79
CA GLY A 121 -5.29 0.48 -6.27
C GLY A 121 -5.65 -0.73 -7.12
N THR A 122 -6.73 -0.68 -7.92
CA THR A 122 -7.07 -1.75 -8.89
C THR A 122 -6.07 -1.81 -10.03
N ALA A 123 -5.49 -0.69 -10.45
CA ALA A 123 -4.43 -0.66 -11.46
C ALA A 123 -3.04 -1.00 -10.89
N THR A 124 -2.89 -0.92 -9.56
CA THR A 124 -1.67 -1.28 -8.84
C THR A 124 -1.62 -2.78 -8.49
N ALA A 125 -2.79 -3.39 -8.29
CA ALA A 125 -2.96 -4.81 -7.97
C ALA A 125 -2.69 -5.71 -9.19
#